data_AF-A0A6N1VGS3-F1
#
_entry.id   AF-A0A6N1VGS3-F1
#
_cell.length_a   1.000
_cell.length_b   1.000
_cell.length_c   1.000
_cell.angle_alpha   90.00
_cell.angle_beta   90.00
_cell.angle_gamma   90.00
#
_symmetry.space_group_name_H-M   'P 1'
#
loop_
_entity.id
_entity.type
_entity.pdbx_description
1 polymer ?
#
loop_
_entity_poly.entity_id
_entity_poly.type
_entity_poly.pdbx_seq_one_letter_code
_entity_poly.pdbx_strand_id
1 'polypeptide(L)' 'MGRWTEIAQIALAGALTGFLIGPDSLDQFFGLSISNPAALNVIVGAAAGLVLGFLATLSKKQAE' A
#
# COMPACT_ATOMS: atom_id res chain seq x y z
N MET A 1 -6.05 19.20 8.93
CA MET A 1 -6.59 18.02 8.23
C MET A 1 -6.48 16.83 9.18
N GLY A 2 -7.51 15.98 9.30
CA GLY A 2 -7.55 14.94 10.33
C GLY A 2 -6.55 13.81 10.07
N ARG A 3 -5.98 13.21 11.14
CA ARG A 3 -5.03 12.08 11.07
C ARG A 3 -5.54 10.93 10.19
N TRP A 4 -6.85 10.68 10.19
CA TRP A 4 -7.51 9.69 9.35
C TRP A 4 -7.44 9.99 7.85
N THR A 5 -7.46 11.26 7.45
CA THR A 5 -7.35 11.68 6.05
C THR A 5 -5.94 11.44 5.51
N GLU A 6 -4.90 11.68 6.32
CA GLU A 6 -3.51 11.43 5.94
C GLU A 6 -3.26 9.92 5.74
N ILE A 7 -3.78 9.08 6.65
CA ILE A 7 -3.69 7.61 6.51
C ILE A 7 -4.37 7.16 5.22
N ALA A 8 -5.57 7.67 4.94
CA ALA A 8 -6.32 7.31 3.73
C ALA A 8 -5.57 7.72 2.45
N GLN A 9 -4.92 8.88 2.44
CA GLN A 9 -4.10 9.33 1.31
C GLN A 9 -2.86 8.45 1.10
N ILE A 10 -2.18 8.04 2.17
CA ILE A 10 -1.00 7.16 2.09
C ILE A 10 -1.42 5.75 1.66
N ALA A 11 -2.55 5.25 2.14
CA ALA A 11 -3.14 3.98 1.70
C ALA A 11 -3.49 4.01 0.20
N LEU A 12 -4.09 5.10 -0.27
CA LEU A 12 -4.44 5.29 -1.68
C LEU A 12 -3.19 5.42 -2.56
N ALA A 13 -2.16 6.14 -2.10
CA ALA A 13 -0.86 6.21 -2.77
C ALA A 13 -0.18 4.83 -2.85
N GLY A 14 -0.26 4.01 -1.80
CA GLY A 14 0.21 2.63 -1.80
C GLY A 14 -0.55 1.75 -2.78
N ALA A 15 -1.87 1.86 -2.83
CA ALA A 15 -2.72 1.14 -3.78
C ALA A 15 -2.39 1.50 -5.24
N LEU A 16 -2.22 2.78 -5.54
CA LEU A 16 -1.81 3.26 -6.87
C LEU A 16 -0.39 2.80 -7.23
N THR A 17 0.52 2.77 -6.27
CA THR A 17 1.88 2.26 -6.49
C THR A 17 1.85 0.76 -6.80
N GLY A 18 1.03 -0.02 -6.08
CA GLY A 18 0.80 -1.44 -6.35
C GLY A 18 0.13 -1.68 -7.72
N PHE A 19 -0.77 -0.79 -8.15
CA PHE A 19 -1.35 -0.83 -9.49
C PHE A 19 -0.29 -0.56 -10.58
N LEU A 20 0.57 0.43 -10.39
CA LEU A 20 1.59 0.86 -11.37
C LEU A 20 2.76 -0.12 -11.50
N ILE A 21 3.06 -0.90 -10.46
CA ILE A 21 4.11 -1.92 -10.47
C ILE A 21 3.80 -3.07 -11.45
N GLY A 22 2.55 -3.17 -11.93
CA GLY A 22 2.14 -4.04 -13.03
C GLY A 22 1.83 -5.46 -12.55
N PRO A 23 0.83 -6.16 -13.14
CA PRO A 23 0.31 -7.44 -12.65
C PRO A 23 1.37 -8.50 -12.42
N ASP A 24 2.32 -8.64 -13.33
CA ASP A 24 3.27 -9.76 -13.32
C ASP A 24 4.41 -9.61 -12.31
N SER A 25 4.49 -8.49 -11.58
CA SER A 25 5.58 -8.24 -10.64
C SER A 25 5.59 -9.22 -9.46
N LEU A 26 4.44 -9.54 -8.86
CA LEU A 26 4.40 -10.51 -7.74
C LEU A 26 4.61 -11.94 -8.22
N ASP A 27 4.19 -12.28 -9.44
CA ASP A 27 4.47 -13.58 -10.05
C ASP A 27 5.97 -13.70 -10.37
N GLN A 28 6.60 -12.65 -10.92
CA GLN A 28 8.05 -12.64 -11.17
C GLN A 28 8.90 -12.67 -9.89
N PHE A 29 8.49 -11.97 -8.83
CA PHE A 29 9.28 -11.89 -7.59
C PHE A 29 9.05 -13.06 -6.63
N PHE A 30 7.83 -13.61 -6.58
CA PHE A 30 7.45 -14.63 -5.61
C PHE A 30 6.99 -15.95 -6.23
N GLY A 31 6.90 -16.05 -7.56
CA GLY A 31 6.45 -17.26 -8.27
C GLY A 31 4.99 -17.62 -8.02
N LEU A 32 4.18 -16.63 -7.62
CA LEU A 32 2.78 -16.84 -7.27
C LEU A 32 1.89 -16.78 -8.51
N SER A 33 1.68 -17.94 -9.14
CA SER A 33 0.75 -18.11 -10.25
C SER A 33 -0.71 -18.03 -9.76
N ILE A 34 -1.22 -16.80 -9.60
CA ILE A 34 -2.57 -16.52 -9.09
C ILE A 34 -3.46 -16.02 -10.24
N SER A 35 -4.74 -16.42 -10.24
CA SER A 35 -5.72 -16.11 -11.30
C SER A 35 -5.92 -14.61 -11.58
N ASN A 36 -5.55 -13.71 -10.67
CA ASN A 36 -5.70 -12.26 -10.86
C ASN A 36 -4.57 -11.48 -10.15
N PRO A 37 -3.37 -11.42 -10.75
CA PRO A 37 -2.18 -10.89 -10.09
C PRO A 37 -2.22 -9.35 -9.99
N ALA A 38 -2.92 -8.65 -10.90
CA ALA A 38 -3.19 -7.20 -10.81
C ALA A 38 -3.92 -6.82 -9.51
N ALA A 39 -5.00 -7.52 -9.19
CA ALA A 39 -5.79 -7.24 -7.99
C ALA A 39 -4.97 -7.47 -6.71
N LEU A 40 -4.08 -8.47 -6.73
CA LEU A 40 -3.23 -8.80 -5.60
C LEU A 40 -2.17 -7.72 -5.36
N ASN A 41 -1.56 -7.18 -6.42
CA ASN A 41 -0.59 -6.09 -6.29
C ASN A 41 -1.23 -4.82 -5.71
N VAL A 42 -2.47 -4.51 -6.12
CA VAL A 42 -3.23 -3.39 -5.56
C VAL A 42 -3.54 -3.61 -4.07
N ILE A 43 -3.97 -4.82 -3.70
CA ILE A 43 -4.27 -5.16 -2.29
C ILE A 43 -3.01 -5.07 -1.44
N VAL A 44 -1.89 -5.61 -1.92
CA VAL A 44 -0.60 -5.58 -1.21
C VAL A 44 -0.10 -4.13 -1.10
N GLY A 45 -0.19 -3.34 -2.16
CA GLY A 45 0.16 -1.91 -2.14
C GLY A 45 -0.72 -1.11 -1.19
N ALA A 46 -2.03 -1.36 -1.17
CA ALA A 46 -2.97 -0.72 -0.25
C ALA A 46 -2.69 -1.09 1.21
N ALA A 47 -2.41 -2.38 1.48
CA ALA A 47 -2.04 -2.86 2.81
C ALA A 47 -0.72 -2.24 3.29
N ALA A 48 0.30 -2.20 2.44
CA ALA A 48 1.57 -1.54 2.73
C ALA A 48 1.38 -0.03 3.00
N GLY A 49 0.58 0.65 2.18
CA GLY A 49 0.22 2.06 2.36
C GLY A 49 -0.54 2.31 3.66
N LEU A 50 -1.46 1.42 4.05
CA LEU A 50 -2.17 1.51 5.34
C LEU A 50 -1.21 1.36 6.52
N VAL A 51 -0.30 0.38 6.47
CA VAL A 51 0.71 0.15 7.52
C VAL A 51 1.63 1.36 7.64
N LEU A 52 2.12 1.89 6.52
CA LEU A 52 2.98 3.08 6.50
C LEU A 52 2.23 4.33 6.98
N GLY A 53 0.97 4.50 6.58
CA GLY A 53 0.12 5.61 7.06
C GLY A 53 -0.13 5.55 8.56
N PHE A 54 -0.34 4.35 9.10
CA PHE A 54 -0.50 4.13 10.53
C PHE A 54 0.81 4.38 11.29
N LEU A 55 1.94 3.88 10.79
CA LEU A 55 3.29 4.14 11.34
C LEU A 55 3.63 5.64 11.31
N ALA A 56 3.33 6.34 10.22
CA ALA A 56 3.50 7.78 10.12
C ALA A 56 2.66 8.53 11.15
N THR A 57 1.44 8.06 11.40
CA THR A 57 0.52 8.64 12.39
C THR A 57 0.96 8.43 13.83
N LEU A 58 1.67 7.33 14.12
CA LEU A 58 2.30 7.08 15.41
C LEU A 58 3.60 7.86 15.57
N SER A 59 4.43 7.91 14.53
CA SER A 59 5.73 8.61 14.54
C SER A 59 5.57 10.13 14.66
N LYS A 60 4.55 10.72 14.01
CA LYS A 60 4.22 12.15 14.19
C LYS A 60 3.90 12.51 15.65
N LYS A 61 3.33 11.58 16.42
CA LYS A 61 2.97 11.82 17.83
C LYS A 61 4.20 11.96 18.75
N GLN A 62 5.39 11.59 18.27
CA GLN A 62 6.65 11.64 19.01
C GLN A 62 7.50 12.87 18.66
N ALA A 63 7.09 13.65 17.66
CA ALA A 63 7.81 14.82 17.16
C ALA A 63 7.16 16.18 17.52
N GLU A 64 6.02 16.16 18.23
CA GLU A 64 5.47 17.28 18.99
C GLU A 64 5.87 17.17 20.47
#